data_AF-A0A958P2P7-F1
#
_entry.id   AF-A0A958P2P7-F1
#
_cell.length_a   1.000
_cell.length_b   1.000
_cell.length_c   1.000
_cell.angle_alpha   90.00
_cell.angle_beta   90.00
_cell.angle_gamma   90.00
#
_symmetry.space_group_name_H-M   'P 1'
#
loop_
_entity.id
_entity.type
_entity.pdbx_description
1 polymer ?
#
loop_
_entity_poly.entity_id
_entity_poly.type
_entity_poly.pdbx_seq_one_letter_code
_entity_poly.pdbx_strand_id
1 'polypeptide(L)' 'ALCFLQMQFGFLKLPQESYYVSEVPIKLDWMYVLILNAGTLVVCALMLIIPSYVITKISPIKAIRYD' A
#
# COMPACT_ATOMS: atom_id res chain seq x y z
N ALA A 1 -10.73 5.41 10.71
CA ALA A 1 -11.55 6.06 11.76
C ALA A 1 -11.52 7.57 11.65
N LEU A 2 -10.37 8.24 11.78
CA LEU A 2 -10.25 9.70 11.69
C LEU A 2 -10.83 10.31 10.41
N CYS A 3 -10.50 9.77 9.24
CA CYS A 3 -11.03 10.27 7.96
C CYS A 3 -12.56 10.16 7.87
N PHE A 4 -13.14 9.09 8.42
CA PHE A 4 -14.59 8.90 8.44
C PHE A 4 -15.28 9.87 9.41
N LEU A 5 -14.72 10.07 10.61
CA LEU A 5 -15.22 11.05 11.57
C LEU A 5 -15.11 12.48 11.02
N GLN A 6 -14.03 12.80 10.31
CA GLN A 6 -13.85 14.10 9.66
C GLN A 6 -14.85 14.31 8.52
N MET A 7 -15.22 13.27 7.76
CA MET A 7 -16.32 13.37 6.77
C MET A 7 -17.68 13.65 7.43
N GLN A 8 -17.92 13.09 8.61
CA GLN A 8 -19.23 13.19 9.27
C GLN A 8 -19.41 14.45 10.11
N PHE A 9 -18.33 14.94 10.73
CA PHE A 9 -18.36 16.04 11.69
C PHE A 9 -17.62 17.30 11.21
N GLY A 10 -16.78 17.21 10.17
CA GLY A 10 -16.13 18.38 9.57
C GLY A 10 -15.31 19.24 10.55
N PHE A 11 -14.74 18.62 11.60
CA PHE A 11 -14.14 19.36 12.71
C PHE A 11 -12.80 20.02 12.35
N LEU A 12 -12.08 19.52 11.33
CA LEU A 12 -10.92 20.20 10.75
C LEU A 12 -11.36 21.12 9.62
N LYS A 13 -11.20 22.44 9.83
CA LYS A 13 -11.47 23.49 8.86
C LYS A 13 -10.17 24.12 8.37
N LEU A 14 -10.16 24.56 7.11
CA LEU A 14 -9.01 25.28 6.55
C LEU A 14 -9.23 26.80 6.68
N PRO A 15 -8.16 27.58 6.90
CA PRO A 15 -8.25 29.04 6.81
C PRO A 15 -8.59 29.44 5.38
N GLN A 16 -9.80 29.97 5.20
CA GLN A 16 -10.39 30.32 3.90
C GLN A 16 -9.60 31.40 3.14
N GLU A 17 -8.73 32.13 3.83
CA GLU A 17 -7.85 33.15 3.25
C GLU A 17 -6.75 32.55 2.36
N SER A 18 -6.40 31.27 2.55
CA SER A 18 -5.37 30.57 1.75
C SER A 18 -5.90 29.36 0.99
N TYR A 19 -7.11 28.86 1.32
CA TYR A 19 -7.69 27.69 0.68
C TYR A 19 -9.15 27.98 0.29
N TYR A 20 -9.47 27.84 -1.00
CA TYR A 20 -10.80 28.02 -1.60
C TYR A 20 -11.89 27.06 -1.08
N VAL A 21 -11.60 26.28 -0.03
CA VAL A 21 -12.47 25.23 0.51
C VAL A 21 -12.56 25.37 2.02
N SER A 22 -13.78 25.32 2.57
CA SER A 22 -14.06 25.52 4.00
C SER A 22 -13.58 24.37 4.88
N GLU A 23 -13.49 23.17 4.31
CA GLU A 23 -13.15 21.93 5.00
C GLU A 23 -12.28 21.04 4.11
N VAL A 24 -11.52 20.14 4.72
CA VAL A 24 -10.68 19.18 3.99
C VAL A 24 -11.61 18.17 3.31
N PRO A 25 -11.71 18.14 1.97
CA PRO A 25 -12.55 17.17 1.28
C PRO A 25 -11.92 15.78 1.39
N ILE A 26 -12.59 14.86 2.09
CA ILE A 26 -12.16 13.47 2.22
C ILE A 26 -13.06 12.60 1.35
N LYS A 27 -12.44 11.83 0.44
CA LYS A 27 -13.10 10.79 -0.35
C LYS A 27 -12.64 9.42 0.13
N LEU A 28 -13.46 8.75 0.93
CA LEU A 28 -13.27 7.36 1.33
C LEU A 28 -14.08 6.46 0.39
N ASP A 29 -13.39 5.81 -0.53
CA ASP A 29 -13.97 4.77 -1.37
C ASP A 29 -13.47 3.40 -0.90
N TRP A 30 -14.38 2.56 -0.45
CA TRP A 30 -14.07 1.21 0.03
C TRP A 30 -13.48 0.32 -1.06
N MET A 31 -13.86 0.51 -2.32
CA MET A 31 -13.28 -0.22 -3.45
C MET A 31 -11.81 0.14 -3.62
N TYR A 32 -11.45 1.42 -3.55
CA TYR A 32 -10.05 1.84 -3.62
C TYR A 32 -9.23 1.31 -2.44
N VAL A 33 -9.79 1.34 -1.22
CA VAL A 33 -9.12 0.77 -0.05
C VAL A 33 -8.85 -0.71 -0.23
N LEU A 34 -9.85 -1.48 -0.70
CA LEU A 34 -9.71 -2.92 -0.90
C LEU A 34 -8.71 -3.25 -2.01
N ILE A 35 -8.82 -2.61 -3.19
CA ILE A 35 -7.93 -2.86 -4.32
C ILE A 35 -6.49 -2.51 -3.95
N LEU A 36 -6.27 -1.39 -3.26
CA LEU A 36 -4.93 -0.96 -2.88
C LEU A 36 -4.28 -1.96 -1.91
N ASN A 37 -5.00 -2.38 -0.86
CA ASN A 37 -4.47 -3.36 0.08
C ASN A 37 -4.25 -4.74 -0.57
N ALA A 38 -5.20 -5.21 -1.37
CA ALA A 38 -5.06 -6.48 -2.09
C ALA A 38 -3.88 -6.44 -3.08
N GLY A 39 -3.76 -5.35 -3.83
CA GLY A 39 -2.66 -5.12 -4.77
C GLY A 39 -1.30 -5.08 -4.06
N THR A 40 -1.20 -4.34 -2.95
CA THR A 40 0.02 -4.32 -2.12
C THR A 40 0.37 -5.71 -1.62
N LEU A 41 -0.60 -6.47 -1.10
CA LEU A 41 -0.36 -7.84 -0.61
C LEU A 41 0.17 -8.75 -1.72
N VAL A 42 -0.44 -8.70 -2.91
CA VAL A 42 -0.01 -9.47 -4.07
C VAL A 42 1.42 -9.11 -4.48
N VAL A 43 1.73 -7.82 -4.58
CA VAL A 43 3.06 -7.33 -4.95
C VAL A 43 4.12 -7.76 -3.93
N CYS A 44 3.83 -7.63 -2.63
CA CYS A 44 4.71 -8.09 -1.56
C CYS A 44 4.93 -9.61 -1.63
N ALA A 45 3.86 -10.39 -1.82
CA ALA A 45 3.95 -11.84 -1.95
C ALA A 45 4.80 -12.25 -3.16
N LEU A 46 4.60 -11.62 -4.32
CA LEU A 46 5.39 -11.87 -5.52
C LEU A 46 6.87 -11.54 -5.32
N MET A 47 7.18 -10.41 -4.68
CA MET A 47 8.56 -10.04 -4.35
C MET A 47 9.27 -11.06 -3.45
N LEU A 48 8.54 -11.83 -2.64
CA LEU A 48 9.12 -12.89 -1.82
C LEU A 48 9.18 -14.23 -2.56
N ILE A 49 8.09 -14.61 -3.24
CA ILE A 49 7.95 -15.91 -3.89
C ILE A 49 8.88 -16.03 -5.11
N ILE A 50 8.98 -14.99 -5.93
CA ILE A 50 9.81 -15.02 -7.15
C ILE A 50 11.28 -15.31 -6.83
N PRO A 51 11.98 -14.54 -5.98
CA PRO A 51 13.39 -14.83 -5.68
C PRO A 51 13.55 -16.15 -4.90
N SER A 52 12.62 -16.48 -4.00
CA SER A 52 12.65 -17.76 -3.30
C SER A 52 12.63 -18.94 -4.28
N TYR A 53 11.76 -18.88 -5.29
CA TYR A 53 11.67 -19.89 -6.33
C TYR A 53 12.93 -19.95 -7.22
N VAL A 54 13.47 -18.80 -7.62
CA VAL A 54 14.71 -18.73 -8.41
C VAL A 54 15.87 -19.41 -7.67
N ILE A 55 16.00 -19.19 -6.36
CA ILE A 55 17.07 -19.77 -5.55
C ILE A 55 16.95 -21.30 -5.48
N THR A 56 15.75 -21.87 -5.39
CA THR A 56 15.58 -23.34 -5.37
C THR A 56 16.05 -24.03 -6.65
N LYS A 57 16.17 -23.31 -7.77
CA LYS A 57 16.69 -23.84 -9.05
C LYS A 57 18.20 -23.72 -9.19
N ILE A 58 18.87 -22.99 -8.30
CA ILE A 58 20.33 -22.94 -8.29
C ILE A 58 20.82 -24.29 -7.78
N SER A 59 21.36 -25.10 -8.70
CA SER A 59 21.85 -26.45 -8.41
C SER A 59 22.86 -26.42 -7.26
N PRO A 60 22.59 -27.09 -6.13
CA PRO A 60 23.50 -27.16 -4.99
C PRO A 60 24.89 -27.69 -5.38
N ILE A 61 24.91 -28.59 -6.38
CA ILE A 61 26.11 -29.27 -6.89
C ILE A 61 27.04 -28.35 -7.69
N LYS A 62 26.55 -27.24 -8.26
CA LYS A 62 27.42 -26.26 -8.96
C LYS A 62 27.96 -25.16 -8.04
N ALA A 63 27.33 -24.95 -6.87
CA ALA A 63 27.79 -23.98 -5.88
C ALA A 63 28.94 -24.54 -5.01
N ILE A 64 28.97 -25.85 -4.79
CA ILE A 64 30.13 -26.55 -4.21
C ILE A 64 31.14 -26.79 -5.34
N ARG A 65 31.87 -25.73 -5.74
CA ARG A 65 33.16 -25.93 -6.42
C ARG A 65 34.17 -26.33 -5.34
N TYR A 66 34.57 -27.60 -5.33
CA TYR A 66 35.89 -27.95 -4.81
C TYR A 66 36.89 -27.47 -5.87
N ASP A 67 37.64 -26.41 -5.55
CA ASP A 67 38.97 -26.22 -6.16
C ASP A 67 39.92 -27.34 -5.68
#